data_AF-A0A2T9YHV7-F1
#
_entry.id   AF-A0A2T9YHV7-F1
#
_cell.length_a   1.000
_cell.length_b   1.000
_cell.length_c   1.000
_cell.angle_alpha   90.00
_cell.angle_beta   90.00
_cell.angle_gamma   90.00
#
_symmetry.space_group_name_H-M   'P 1'
#
loop_
_entity.id
_entity.type
_entity.pdbx_description
1 polymer ?
#
loop_
_entity_poly.entity_id
_entity_poly.type
_entity_poly.pdbx_seq_one_letter_code
_entity_poly.pdbx_strand_id
1 'polypeptide(L)'
;MSSKTCKIKHSNGNFGDTPVFHLEIPKRDVYRKMILDFSEKEIGLSTFYNLCPNNFKKGKKRTDMCPTCHIGKKNVKRLTEIQTPNTETVFLKTQIEKEVEIYNNHINIKSIQEDSYKKLVQNLKNGECVLIMDFKENFRLGSGPIKTSTDFYSKPQISNLGFELIVKGTKNILNYEYFNYLSEILSHDSKFVLNFLESLLKKEEFRFIKKIHLWSDSGPRFRSCEHFYSVFF
;
A
#
# COMPACT_ATOMS: atom_id res chain seq x y z
N MET A 1 -14.44 -7.54 15.14
CA MET A 1 -14.05 -8.89 15.59
C MET A 1 -14.59 -9.90 14.59
N SER A 2 -13.73 -10.68 13.93
CA SER A 2 -14.19 -11.73 12.99
C SER A 2 -14.82 -12.85 13.80
N SER A 3 -16.05 -13.26 13.45
CA SER A 3 -16.65 -14.47 14.03
C SER A 3 -15.71 -15.64 13.84
N LYS A 4 -15.29 -16.29 14.93
CA LYS A 4 -14.42 -17.48 14.90
C LYS A 4 -15.12 -18.69 14.31
N THR A 5 -16.43 -18.61 14.09
CA THR A 5 -17.28 -19.68 13.57
C THR A 5 -18.12 -19.22 12.39
N CYS A 6 -18.55 -20.18 11.56
CA CYS A 6 -19.56 -19.99 10.52
C CYS A 6 -20.60 -21.11 10.57
N LYS A 7 -21.84 -20.77 10.24
CA LYS A 7 -22.94 -21.74 10.14
C LYS A 7 -22.79 -22.58 8.88
N ILE A 8 -22.70 -23.90 9.04
CA ILE A 8 -22.69 -24.87 7.95
C ILE A 8 -23.91 -25.78 8.10
N LYS A 9 -24.59 -26.04 6.99
CA LYS A 9 -25.72 -26.98 6.94
C LYS A 9 -25.18 -28.41 6.97
N HIS A 10 -25.53 -29.17 8.00
CA HIS A 10 -25.22 -30.59 8.10
C HIS A 10 -26.20 -31.42 7.25
N SER A 11 -25.85 -32.68 6.99
CA SER A 11 -26.67 -33.63 6.22
C SER A 11 -28.06 -33.86 6.83
N ASN A 12 -28.24 -33.62 8.13
CA ASN A 12 -29.51 -33.67 8.84
C ASN A 12 -30.37 -32.40 8.68
N GLY A 13 -29.96 -31.44 7.85
CA GLY A 13 -30.68 -30.19 7.60
C GLY A 13 -30.43 -29.08 8.63
N ASN A 14 -29.81 -29.39 9.77
CA ASN A 14 -29.53 -28.42 10.82
C ASN A 14 -28.26 -27.61 10.53
N PHE A 15 -28.24 -26.36 10.99
CA PHE A 15 -27.05 -25.51 10.92
C PHE A 15 -26.23 -25.67 12.19
N GLY A 16 -24.97 -26.09 12.05
CA GLY A 16 -24.00 -26.15 13.13
C GLY A 16 -22.95 -25.06 13.00
N ASP A 17 -22.42 -24.61 14.14
CA ASP A 17 -21.30 -23.67 14.17
C ASP A 17 -19.99 -24.43 13.95
N THR A 18 -19.29 -24.11 12.86
CA THR A 18 -18.00 -24.70 12.51
C THR A 18 -16.89 -23.65 12.60
N PRO A 19 -15.70 -23.97 13.14
CA PRO A 19 -14.58 -23.02 13.17
C PRO A 19 -14.16 -22.61 11.75
N VAL A 20 -13.87 -21.32 11.57
CA VAL A 20 -13.38 -20.76 10.30
C VAL A 20 -11.87 -20.94 10.20
N PHE A 21 -11.41 -21.53 9.10
CA PHE A 21 -9.98 -21.64 8.77
C PHE A 21 -9.63 -20.64 7.67
N HIS A 22 -8.58 -19.85 7.89
CA HIS A 22 -8.12 -18.88 6.91
C HIS A 22 -7.03 -19.47 6.02
N LEU A 23 -7.26 -19.45 4.71
CA LEU A 23 -6.27 -19.91 3.73
C LEU A 23 -5.19 -18.84 3.54
N GLU A 24 -3.92 -19.26 3.62
CA GLU A 24 -2.73 -18.43 3.35
C GLU A 24 -2.57 -18.14 1.86
N ILE A 25 -2.94 -19.10 1.00
CA ILE A 25 -2.88 -18.98 -0.46
C ILE A 25 -4.30 -19.06 -1.06
N PRO A 26 -4.54 -18.47 -2.25
CA PRO A 26 -5.81 -18.58 -2.95
C PRO A 26 -6.23 -20.04 -3.18
N LYS A 27 -7.54 -20.34 -3.10
CA LYS A 27 -8.10 -21.67 -3.40
C LYS A 27 -7.67 -22.21 -4.77
N ARG A 28 -7.48 -21.34 -5.76
CA ARG A 28 -6.93 -21.70 -7.08
C ARG A 28 -5.52 -22.30 -7.01
N ASP A 29 -4.67 -21.77 -6.13
CA ASP A 29 -3.30 -22.23 -5.99
C ASP A 29 -3.23 -23.50 -5.13
N VAL A 30 -4.16 -23.67 -4.18
CA VAL A 30 -4.39 -24.97 -3.51
C VAL A 30 -4.76 -26.05 -4.53
N TYR A 31 -5.68 -25.75 -5.45
CA TYR A 31 -6.07 -26.67 -6.51
C TYR A 31 -4.89 -27.04 -7.42
N ARG A 32 -4.08 -26.05 -7.83
CA ARG A 32 -2.88 -26.31 -8.65
C ARG A 32 -1.91 -27.25 -7.96
N LYS A 33 -1.63 -27.04 -6.67
CA LYS A 33 -0.80 -27.97 -5.88
C LYS A 33 -1.41 -29.37 -5.81
N MET A 34 -2.71 -29.46 -5.55
CA MET A 34 -3.42 -30.74 -5.50
C MET A 34 -3.31 -31.54 -6.80
N ILE A 35 -3.43 -30.90 -7.96
CA ILE A 35 -3.30 -31.59 -9.26
C ILE A 35 -1.84 -31.98 -9.57
N LEU A 36 -0.86 -31.20 -9.09
CA LEU A 36 0.55 -31.57 -9.19
C LEU A 36 0.89 -32.78 -8.31
N ASP A 37 0.37 -32.80 -7.08
CA ASP A 37 0.67 -33.85 -6.09
C ASP A 37 -0.17 -35.13 -6.32
N PHE A 38 -1.32 -35.02 -6.99
CA PHE A 38 -2.25 -36.12 -7.24
C PHE A 38 -2.79 -36.06 -8.68
N SER A 39 -1.90 -36.22 -9.65
CA SER A 39 -2.18 -36.14 -11.09
C SER A 39 -3.21 -37.16 -11.59
N GLU A 40 -3.44 -38.25 -10.85
CA GLU A 40 -4.43 -39.28 -11.19
C GLU A 40 -5.89 -38.86 -10.90
N LYS A 41 -6.12 -37.74 -10.22
CA LYS A 41 -7.48 -37.26 -9.89
C LYS A 41 -8.01 -36.29 -10.93
N GLU A 42 -9.02 -36.71 -11.70
CA GLU A 42 -9.76 -35.87 -12.66
C GLU A 42 -10.80 -34.94 -11.97
N ILE A 43 -10.40 -34.20 -10.95
CA ILE A 43 -11.27 -33.18 -10.36
C ILE A 43 -11.04 -31.87 -11.11
N GLY A 44 -12.07 -31.38 -11.81
CA GLY A 44 -12.04 -30.04 -12.39
C GLY A 44 -12.07 -28.93 -11.34
N LEU A 45 -11.53 -27.75 -11.66
CA LEU A 45 -11.47 -26.60 -10.75
C LEU A 45 -12.84 -26.20 -10.17
N SER A 46 -13.91 -26.28 -10.97
CA SER A 46 -15.28 -25.99 -10.52
C SER A 46 -15.76 -27.00 -9.47
N THR A 47 -15.51 -28.29 -9.71
CA THR A 47 -15.83 -29.37 -8.77
C THR A 47 -15.03 -29.22 -7.48
N PHE A 48 -13.75 -28.85 -7.58
CA PHE A 48 -12.94 -28.52 -6.41
C PHE A 48 -13.55 -27.39 -5.57
N TYR A 49 -14.02 -26.30 -6.20
CA TYR A 49 -14.68 -25.22 -5.46
C TYR A 49 -15.95 -25.67 -4.74
N ASN A 50 -16.76 -26.51 -5.38
CA ASN A 50 -17.99 -27.06 -4.79
C ASN A 50 -17.71 -28.00 -3.61
N LEU A 51 -16.66 -28.81 -3.71
CA LEU A 51 -16.25 -29.73 -2.64
C LEU A 51 -15.48 -29.04 -1.51
N CYS A 52 -14.90 -27.87 -1.77
CA CYS A 52 -14.11 -27.14 -0.79
C CYS A 52 -15.02 -26.65 0.36
N PRO A 53 -14.77 -27.07 1.62
CA PRO A 53 -15.67 -26.74 2.72
C PRO A 53 -15.81 -25.22 2.94
N ASN A 54 -17.03 -24.79 3.27
CA ASN A 54 -17.38 -23.36 3.40
C ASN A 54 -16.70 -22.64 4.59
N ASN A 55 -16.18 -23.40 5.54
CA ASN A 55 -15.38 -22.87 6.65
C ASN A 55 -13.97 -22.45 6.24
N PHE A 56 -13.46 -22.85 5.06
CA PHE A 56 -12.19 -22.36 4.52
C PHE A 56 -12.38 -21.06 3.75
N LYS A 57 -12.00 -19.94 4.39
CA LYS A 57 -12.17 -18.58 3.85
C LYS A 57 -10.82 -17.98 3.49
N LYS A 58 -10.77 -17.19 2.43
CA LYS A 58 -9.60 -16.35 2.13
C LYS A 58 -9.39 -15.35 3.27
N GLY A 59 -8.19 -15.27 3.83
CA GLY A 59 -7.83 -14.20 4.75
C GLY A 59 -8.00 -12.85 4.06
N LYS A 60 -8.83 -11.95 4.61
CA LYS A 60 -9.04 -10.58 4.09
C LYS A 60 -8.29 -9.56 4.95
N LYS A 61 -7.03 -9.82 5.30
CA LYS A 61 -6.23 -8.80 5.97
C LYS A 61 -5.84 -7.76 4.92
N ARG A 62 -6.45 -6.59 5.01
CA ARG A 62 -6.04 -5.42 4.22
C ARG A 62 -5.06 -4.65 5.10
N THR A 63 -3.79 -4.63 4.71
CA THR A 63 -2.76 -3.77 5.32
C THR A 63 -2.70 -2.46 4.56
N ASP A 64 -2.00 -1.46 5.12
CA ASP A 64 -1.65 -0.21 4.43
C ASP A 64 -2.85 0.62 3.96
N MET A 65 -3.96 0.51 4.69
CA MET A 65 -5.17 1.28 4.43
C MET A 65 -5.04 2.68 5.04
N CYS A 66 -5.20 3.73 4.23
CA CYS A 66 -5.31 5.10 4.73
C CYS A 66 -6.47 5.22 5.76
N PRO A 67 -6.20 5.62 7.01
CA PRO A 67 -7.22 5.71 8.06
C PRO A 67 -8.38 6.63 7.68
N THR A 68 -8.08 7.80 7.10
CA THR A 68 -9.06 8.78 6.63
C THR A 68 -9.98 8.18 5.57
N CYS A 69 -9.42 7.48 4.59
CA CYS A 69 -10.22 6.80 3.56
C CYS A 69 -11.06 5.65 4.13
N HIS A 70 -10.52 4.89 5.08
CA HIS A 70 -11.22 3.77 5.68
C HIS A 70 -12.42 4.23 6.52
N ILE A 71 -12.20 5.21 7.40
CA ILE A 71 -13.23 5.80 8.27
C ILE A 71 -14.24 6.58 7.42
N GLY A 72 -13.79 7.44 6.51
CA GLY A 72 -14.65 8.24 5.65
C GLY A 72 -15.63 7.42 4.82
N LYS A 73 -15.16 6.36 4.14
CA LYS A 73 -16.05 5.45 3.37
C LYS A 73 -17.09 4.76 4.25
N LYS A 74 -16.72 4.40 5.48
CA LYS A 74 -17.63 3.79 6.44
C LYS A 74 -18.68 4.80 6.91
N ASN A 75 -18.27 6.03 7.15
CA ASN A 75 -19.12 7.10 7.65
C ASN A 75 -20.09 7.64 6.61
N VAL A 76 -19.68 7.74 5.34
CA VAL A 76 -20.60 8.06 4.23
C VAL A 76 -21.76 7.07 4.20
N LYS A 77 -21.50 5.76 4.35
CA LYS A 77 -22.55 4.74 4.44
C LYS A 77 -23.42 4.91 5.68
N ARG A 78 -22.81 5.17 6.84
CA ARG A 78 -23.56 5.40 8.08
C ARG A 78 -24.51 6.59 7.98
N LEU A 79 -24.11 7.70 7.32
CA LEU A 79 -25.00 8.85 7.12
C LEU A 79 -26.24 8.48 6.30
N THR A 80 -26.12 7.58 5.33
CA THR A 80 -27.28 7.12 4.53
C THR A 80 -28.24 6.21 5.30
N GLU A 81 -27.79 5.63 6.42
CA GLU A 81 -28.55 4.65 7.22
C GLU A 81 -29.25 5.30 8.45
N ILE A 82 -28.89 6.53 8.83
CA ILE A 82 -29.51 7.24 9.96
C ILE A 82 -30.91 7.73 9.55
N GLN A 83 -31.97 7.06 10.01
CA GLN A 83 -33.36 7.33 9.57
C GLN A 83 -34.29 8.02 10.58
N THR A 84 -33.89 8.34 11.81
CA THR A 84 -34.73 9.14 12.72
C THR A 84 -33.91 9.89 13.77
N PRO A 85 -34.08 11.22 13.91
CA PRO A 85 -33.32 12.00 14.89
C PRO A 85 -33.95 11.90 16.29
N ASN A 86 -33.22 11.34 17.25
CA ASN A 86 -33.32 11.71 18.65
C ASN A 86 -32.07 12.53 19.04
N THR A 87 -32.03 13.12 20.23
CA THR A 87 -30.96 14.06 20.65
C THR A 87 -29.56 13.43 20.58
N GLU A 88 -29.44 12.14 20.86
CA GLU A 88 -28.19 11.37 20.80
C GLU A 88 -27.78 11.09 19.34
N THR A 89 -28.76 10.85 18.46
CA THR A 89 -28.56 10.73 17.00
C THR A 89 -28.05 12.04 16.38
N VAL A 90 -28.45 13.21 16.91
CA VAL A 90 -28.01 14.53 16.37
C VAL A 90 -26.52 14.76 16.62
N PHE A 91 -26.04 14.55 17.84
CA PHE A 91 -24.62 14.75 18.17
C PHE A 91 -23.72 13.79 17.39
N LEU A 92 -24.11 12.51 17.32
CA LEU A 92 -23.38 11.50 16.54
C LEU A 92 -23.35 11.84 15.05
N LYS A 93 -24.48 12.30 14.50
CA LYS A 93 -24.56 12.73 13.10
C LYS A 93 -23.59 13.88 12.81
N THR A 94 -23.54 14.91 13.65
CA THR A 94 -22.61 16.04 13.47
C THR A 94 -21.14 15.60 13.49
N GLN A 95 -20.76 14.66 14.36
CA GLN A 95 -19.40 14.12 14.36
C GLN A 95 -19.08 13.36 13.07
N ILE A 96 -20.00 12.49 12.63
CA ILE A 96 -19.84 11.72 11.40
C ILE A 96 -19.75 12.65 10.18
N GLU A 97 -20.56 13.71 10.12
CA GLU A 97 -20.51 14.72 9.05
C GLU A 97 -19.14 15.41 8.96
N LYS A 98 -18.55 15.80 10.10
CA LYS A 98 -17.19 16.36 10.15
C LYS A 98 -16.14 15.36 9.62
N GLU A 99 -16.25 14.10 10.01
CA GLU A 99 -15.32 13.06 9.51
C GLU A 99 -15.50 12.80 8.00
N VAL A 100 -16.73 12.90 7.48
CA VAL A 100 -16.99 12.82 6.03
C VAL A 100 -16.45 14.03 5.29
N GLU A 101 -16.56 15.23 5.86
CA GLU A 101 -15.98 16.44 5.29
C GLU A 101 -14.45 16.32 5.16
N ILE A 102 -13.76 15.90 6.23
CA ILE A 102 -12.31 15.63 6.22
C ILE A 102 -11.96 14.62 5.13
N TYR A 103 -12.75 13.56 4.99
CA TYR A 103 -12.57 12.54 3.95
C TYR A 103 -12.74 13.10 2.53
N ASN A 104 -13.77 13.92 2.29
CA ASN A 104 -14.00 14.54 0.99
C ASN A 104 -12.86 15.49 0.63
N ASN A 105 -12.40 16.31 1.57
CA ASN A 105 -11.24 17.18 1.40
C ASN A 105 -9.97 16.37 1.07
N HIS A 106 -9.74 15.26 1.77
CA HIS A 106 -8.63 14.36 1.50
C HIS A 106 -8.67 13.77 0.07
N ILE A 107 -9.83 13.33 -0.41
CA ILE A 107 -9.98 12.84 -1.79
C ILE A 107 -9.77 13.95 -2.81
N ASN A 108 -10.29 15.15 -2.53
CA ASN A 108 -10.12 16.29 -3.43
C ASN A 108 -8.64 16.67 -3.59
N ILE A 109 -7.90 16.78 -2.47
CA ILE A 109 -6.46 17.04 -2.49
C ILE A 109 -5.71 15.98 -3.28
N LYS A 110 -6.03 14.70 -3.05
CA LYS A 110 -5.46 13.59 -3.82
C LYS A 110 -5.71 13.76 -5.33
N SER A 111 -6.94 14.10 -5.72
CA SER A 111 -7.29 14.30 -7.13
C SER A 111 -6.48 15.44 -7.75
N ILE A 112 -6.37 16.57 -7.03
CA ILE A 112 -5.59 17.72 -7.48
C ILE A 112 -4.11 17.35 -7.67
N GLN A 113 -3.53 16.62 -6.72
CA GLN A 113 -2.15 16.14 -6.81
C GLN A 113 -1.96 15.19 -8.00
N GLU A 114 -2.88 14.26 -8.20
CA GLU A 114 -2.84 13.28 -9.30
C GLU A 114 -2.93 13.97 -10.67
N ASP A 115 -3.84 14.93 -10.82
CA ASP A 115 -3.99 15.71 -12.06
C ASP A 115 -2.77 16.59 -12.31
N SER A 116 -2.19 17.18 -11.26
CA SER A 116 -0.98 18.01 -11.36
C SER A 116 0.22 17.17 -11.79
N TYR A 117 0.37 15.97 -11.23
CA TYR A 117 1.41 15.02 -11.61
C TYR A 117 1.27 14.59 -13.07
N LYS A 118 0.06 14.17 -13.48
CA LYS A 118 -0.21 13.75 -14.86
C LYS A 118 0.08 14.87 -15.86
N LYS A 119 -0.37 16.10 -15.58
CA LYS A 119 -0.10 17.27 -16.41
C LYS A 119 1.40 17.56 -16.51
N LEU A 120 2.13 17.45 -15.40
CA LEU A 120 3.57 17.64 -15.39
C LEU A 120 4.27 16.61 -16.28
N VAL A 121 3.99 15.32 -16.09
CA VAL A 121 4.62 14.23 -16.85
C VAL A 121 4.31 14.34 -18.34
N GLN A 122 3.07 14.67 -18.70
CA GLN A 122 2.66 14.87 -20.10
C GLN A 122 3.39 16.04 -20.77
N ASN A 123 3.62 17.13 -20.03
CA ASN A 123 4.23 18.36 -20.53
C ASN A 123 5.74 18.45 -20.25
N LEU A 124 6.38 17.35 -19.84
CA LEU A 124 7.80 17.31 -19.53
C LEU A 124 8.62 17.70 -20.77
N LYS A 125 9.58 18.61 -20.59
CA LYS A 125 10.43 19.16 -21.67
C LYS A 125 11.82 18.50 -21.66
N ASN A 126 12.52 18.60 -22.79
CA ASN A 126 13.91 18.16 -22.87
C ASN A 126 14.78 18.98 -21.91
N GLY A 127 15.64 18.30 -21.14
CA GLY A 127 16.44 18.92 -20.08
C GLY A 127 15.68 19.12 -18.76
N GLU A 128 14.41 18.69 -18.66
CA GLU A 128 13.68 18.60 -17.40
C GLU A 128 13.52 17.12 -17.00
N CYS A 129 13.45 16.85 -15.70
CA CYS A 129 13.10 15.53 -15.18
C CYS A 129 12.10 15.62 -14.03
N VAL A 130 11.39 14.51 -13.79
CA VAL A 130 10.64 14.31 -12.54
C VAL A 130 11.44 13.35 -11.70
N LEU A 131 11.69 13.71 -10.44
CA LEU A 131 12.37 12.86 -9.47
C LEU A 131 11.42 12.57 -8.32
N ILE A 132 10.99 11.33 -8.21
CA ILE A 132 10.07 10.85 -7.17
C ILE A 132 10.90 10.16 -6.09
N MET A 133 10.67 10.53 -4.83
CA MET A 133 11.35 9.98 -3.67
C MET A 133 10.34 9.26 -2.78
N ASP A 134 10.65 8.03 -2.40
CA ASP A 134 9.80 7.23 -1.51
C ASP A 134 10.63 6.28 -0.64
N PHE A 135 10.20 6.09 0.60
CA PHE A 135 10.77 5.06 1.47
C PHE A 135 9.98 3.77 1.33
N LYS A 136 10.65 2.73 0.84
CA LYS A 136 10.05 1.38 0.84
C LYS A 136 10.05 0.79 2.24
N GLU A 137 9.20 -0.21 2.43
CA GLU A 137 9.17 -0.97 3.69
C GLU A 137 10.57 -1.53 4.02
N ASN A 138 11.00 -1.34 5.27
CA ASN A 138 12.26 -1.91 5.75
C ASN A 138 12.18 -3.44 5.68
N PHE A 139 13.14 -4.07 5.01
CA PHE A 139 13.21 -5.53 4.95
C PHE A 139 14.28 -6.09 5.87
N ARG A 140 14.13 -7.36 6.25
CA ARG A 140 15.07 -8.06 7.14
C ARG A 140 15.89 -9.07 6.37
N LEU A 141 17.21 -8.97 6.47
CA LEU A 141 18.12 -9.94 5.88
C LEU A 141 18.06 -11.28 6.63
N GLY A 142 18.27 -12.39 5.91
CA GLY A 142 18.34 -13.74 6.51
C GLY A 142 17.00 -14.32 6.96
N SER A 143 15.87 -13.90 6.38
CA SER A 143 14.55 -14.42 6.72
C SER A 143 14.26 -15.77 6.05
N GLY A 144 14.43 -16.89 6.76
CA GLY A 144 13.96 -18.21 6.36
C GLY A 144 12.48 -18.49 6.71
N PRO A 145 11.88 -19.59 6.21
CA PRO A 145 10.46 -19.94 6.36
C PRO A 145 10.04 -20.30 7.80
N ILE A 146 10.98 -20.71 8.65
CA ILE A 146 10.74 -21.01 10.08
C ILE A 146 11.52 -19.99 10.92
N LYS A 147 10.85 -19.37 11.90
CA LYS A 147 11.46 -18.36 12.78
C LYS A 147 11.04 -18.60 14.23
N THR A 148 12.01 -18.65 15.15
CA THR A 148 11.73 -18.53 16.58
C THR A 148 11.52 -17.06 16.96
N SER A 149 10.89 -16.78 18.10
CA SER A 149 10.63 -15.39 18.55
C SER A 149 11.92 -14.59 18.76
N THR A 150 13.00 -15.25 19.18
CA THR A 150 14.34 -14.68 19.33
C THR A 150 14.99 -14.32 18.00
N ASP A 151 14.81 -15.13 16.95
CA ASP A 151 15.36 -14.86 15.61
C ASP A 151 14.69 -13.66 14.91
N PHE A 152 13.52 -13.23 15.39
CA PHE A 152 12.78 -12.12 14.81
C PHE A 152 13.44 -10.78 15.19
N TYR A 153 13.89 -10.62 16.43
CA TYR A 153 14.43 -9.35 16.93
C TYR A 153 15.93 -9.16 16.66
N SER A 154 16.67 -10.23 16.43
CA SER A 154 18.13 -10.18 16.23
C SER A 154 18.57 -9.85 14.80
N LYS A 155 17.63 -9.82 13.83
CA LYS A 155 17.99 -9.66 12.42
C LYS A 155 18.13 -8.20 12.02
N PRO A 156 19.22 -7.83 11.30
CA PRO A 156 19.41 -6.48 10.84
C PRO A 156 18.27 -6.09 9.89
N GLN A 157 17.67 -4.95 10.19
CA GLN A 157 16.71 -4.30 9.31
C GLN A 157 17.48 -3.41 8.35
N ILE A 158 17.08 -3.41 7.09
CA ILE A 158 17.64 -2.57 6.05
C ILE A 158 16.57 -1.60 5.60
N SER A 159 16.90 -0.31 5.69
CA SER A 159 16.14 0.76 5.08
C SER A 159 16.41 0.87 3.60
N ASN A 160 15.38 1.19 2.84
CA ASN A 160 15.42 1.29 1.38
C ASN A 160 14.78 2.60 0.94
N LEU A 161 15.63 3.56 0.59
CA LEU A 161 15.21 4.83 -0.01
C LEU A 161 15.23 4.69 -1.54
N GLY A 162 14.06 4.75 -2.15
CA GLY A 162 13.88 4.67 -3.58
C GLY A 162 13.79 6.06 -4.21
N PHE A 163 14.43 6.20 -5.36
CA PHE A 163 14.27 7.31 -6.27
C PHE A 163 13.82 6.77 -7.63
N GLU A 164 12.79 7.38 -8.21
CA GLU A 164 12.37 7.16 -9.58
C GLU A 164 12.61 8.43 -10.38
N LEU A 165 13.48 8.34 -11.37
CA LEU A 165 13.81 9.40 -12.31
C LEU A 165 13.02 9.17 -13.59
N ILE A 166 12.25 10.19 -13.99
CA ILE A 166 11.48 10.20 -15.23
C ILE A 166 12.05 11.31 -16.12
N VAL A 167 12.53 10.91 -17.29
CA VAL A 167 13.08 11.84 -18.29
C VAL A 167 12.39 11.65 -19.64
N LYS A 168 12.34 12.73 -20.41
CA LYS A 168 11.88 12.64 -21.80
C LYS A 168 13.02 12.16 -22.69
N GLY A 169 12.90 10.95 -23.21
CA GLY A 169 13.80 10.35 -24.17
C GLY A 169 13.57 10.84 -25.60
N THR A 170 14.25 10.20 -26.54
CA THR A 170 14.08 10.48 -27.97
C THR A 170 12.66 10.15 -28.43
N LYS A 171 12.13 10.90 -29.40
CA LYS A 171 10.76 10.73 -29.95
C LYS A 171 9.62 10.94 -28.93
N ASN A 172 9.81 11.78 -27.91
CA ASN A 172 8.81 12.06 -26.86
C ASN A 172 8.42 10.82 -26.01
N ILE A 173 9.23 9.77 -25.98
CA ILE A 173 9.00 8.60 -25.12
C ILE A 173 9.53 8.91 -23.72
N LEU A 174 8.78 8.53 -22.68
CA LEU A 174 9.23 8.67 -21.29
C LEU A 174 10.14 7.49 -20.92
N ASN A 175 11.31 7.79 -20.37
CA ASN A 175 12.22 6.81 -19.80
C ASN A 175 12.15 6.88 -18.28
N TYR A 176 12.23 5.71 -17.65
CA TYR A 176 12.13 5.53 -16.21
C TYR A 176 13.40 4.85 -15.71
N GLU A 177 14.03 5.44 -14.71
CA GLU A 177 15.19 4.89 -14.03
C GLU A 177 14.97 4.84 -12.53
N TYR A 178 15.39 3.75 -11.90
CA TYR A 178 15.15 3.49 -10.49
C TYR A 178 16.46 3.36 -9.74
N PHE A 179 16.66 4.20 -8.73
CA PHE A 179 17.80 4.13 -7.82
C PHE A 179 17.30 3.72 -6.43
N ASN A 180 17.88 2.66 -5.87
CA ASN A 180 17.53 2.22 -4.52
C ASN A 180 18.79 2.30 -3.65
N TYR A 181 18.72 3.06 -2.56
CA TYR A 181 19.78 3.18 -1.57
C TYR A 181 19.43 2.36 -0.34
N LEU A 182 20.27 1.37 -0.07
CA LEU A 182 20.12 0.46 1.05
C LEU A 182 21.02 0.91 2.20
N SER A 183 20.49 0.93 3.42
CA SER A 183 21.24 1.31 4.62
C SER A 183 20.79 0.53 5.85
N GLU A 184 21.72 0.22 6.75
CA GLU A 184 21.41 -0.30 8.08
C GLU A 184 20.87 0.79 9.02
N ILE A 185 21.04 2.07 8.66
CA ILE A 185 20.52 3.20 9.43
C ILE A 185 19.01 3.32 9.18
N LEU A 186 18.24 3.23 10.26
CA LEU A 186 16.77 3.27 10.24
C LEU A 186 16.20 4.65 10.64
N SER A 187 17.05 5.64 10.90
CA SER A 187 16.65 6.93 11.48
C SER A 187 15.71 7.72 10.58
N HIS A 188 15.67 7.39 9.27
CA HIS A 188 14.65 7.89 8.34
C HIS A 188 14.48 9.41 8.46
N ASP A 189 15.58 10.14 8.65
CA ASP A 189 15.57 11.59 8.87
C ASP A 189 15.89 12.34 7.58
N SER A 190 15.77 13.67 7.63
CA SER A 190 16.02 14.51 6.44
C SER A 190 17.47 14.51 6.02
N LYS A 191 18.42 14.43 6.97
CA LYS A 191 19.85 14.36 6.67
C LYS A 191 20.19 13.09 5.90
N PHE A 192 19.60 11.96 6.29
CA PHE A 192 19.69 10.69 5.59
C PHE A 192 19.23 10.84 4.13
N VAL A 193 18.05 11.43 3.91
CA VAL A 193 17.53 11.68 2.55
C VAL A 193 18.47 12.58 1.76
N LEU A 194 18.94 13.68 2.35
CA LEU A 194 19.80 14.66 1.68
C LEU A 194 21.14 14.06 1.25
N ASN A 195 21.77 13.24 2.09
CA ASN A 195 23.03 12.57 1.75
C ASN A 195 22.90 11.70 0.49
N PHE A 196 21.82 10.91 0.41
CA PHE A 196 21.58 10.06 -0.77
C PHE A 196 21.13 10.85 -1.99
N LEU A 197 20.35 11.92 -1.80
CA LEU A 197 19.99 12.83 -2.87
C LEU A 197 21.24 13.52 -3.45
N GLU A 198 22.15 14.01 -2.60
CA GLU A 198 23.41 14.62 -3.05
C GLU A 198 24.26 13.61 -3.83
N SER A 199 24.37 12.36 -3.34
CA SER A 199 25.05 11.29 -4.06
C SER A 199 24.39 10.96 -5.40
N LEU A 200 23.06 11.04 -5.48
CA LEU A 200 22.30 10.77 -6.70
C LEU A 200 22.51 11.86 -7.75
N LEU A 201 22.47 13.14 -7.34
CA LEU A 201 22.62 14.29 -8.22
C LEU A 201 24.02 14.39 -8.85
N LYS A 202 25.02 13.73 -8.26
CA LYS A 202 26.38 13.63 -8.82
C LYS A 202 26.52 12.63 -9.97
N LYS A 203 25.50 11.81 -10.25
CA LYS A 203 25.58 10.82 -11.33
C LYS A 203 25.43 11.44 -12.72
N GLU A 204 25.94 10.74 -13.74
CA GLU A 204 26.01 11.26 -15.11
C GLU A 204 24.65 11.54 -15.74
N GLU A 205 23.61 10.83 -15.31
CA GLU A 205 22.23 10.97 -15.76
C GLU A 205 21.68 12.38 -15.49
N PHE A 206 22.22 13.05 -14.47
CA PHE A 206 21.84 14.43 -14.10
C PHE A 206 22.65 15.50 -14.84
N ARG A 207 23.72 15.14 -15.56
CA ARG A 207 24.62 16.11 -16.23
C ARG A 207 23.91 17.03 -17.22
N PHE A 208 22.86 16.54 -17.88
CA PHE A 208 22.10 17.27 -18.90
C PHE A 208 20.77 17.85 -18.37
N ILE A 209 20.47 17.63 -17.09
CA ILE A 209 19.22 18.05 -16.48
C ILE A 209 19.40 19.48 -15.97
N LYS A 210 18.57 20.38 -16.48
CA LYS A 210 18.53 21.81 -16.10
C LYS A 210 17.48 22.10 -15.04
N LYS A 211 16.48 21.23 -14.92
CA LYS A 211 15.35 21.41 -13.99
C LYS A 211 14.87 20.06 -13.49
N ILE A 212 14.75 19.96 -12.16
CA ILE A 212 14.23 18.78 -11.47
C ILE A 212 12.89 19.15 -10.86
N HIS A 213 11.85 18.40 -11.18
CA HIS A 213 10.55 18.47 -10.52
C HIS A 213 10.50 17.38 -9.45
N LEU A 214 10.63 17.77 -8.19
CA LEU A 214 10.69 16.83 -7.06
C LEU A 214 9.29 16.46 -6.57
N TRP A 215 9.07 15.16 -6.36
CA TRP A 215 7.81 14.59 -5.84
C TRP A 215 8.10 13.63 -4.69
N SER A 216 7.28 13.67 -3.65
CA SER A 216 7.31 12.70 -2.54
C SER A 216 5.93 12.58 -1.90
N ASP A 217 5.74 11.59 -1.05
CA ASP A 217 4.53 11.40 -0.24
C ASP A 217 4.35 12.46 0.87
N SER A 218 5.25 13.46 0.92
CA SER A 218 5.32 14.42 2.00
C SER A 218 5.41 13.73 3.37
N GLY A 219 6.07 12.59 3.50
CA GLY A 219 6.42 12.05 4.81
C GLY A 219 7.13 13.12 5.68
N PRO A 220 7.06 13.07 7.02
CA PRO A 220 7.68 14.08 7.91
C PRO A 220 9.14 14.42 7.57
N ARG A 221 9.84 13.43 7.01
CA ARG A 221 11.25 13.40 6.61
C ARG A 221 11.53 14.24 5.36
N PHE A 222 10.55 14.34 4.46
CA PHE A 222 10.58 15.16 3.25
C PHE A 222 9.99 16.56 3.49
N ARG A 223 9.43 16.82 4.67
CA ARG A 223 8.78 18.08 5.05
C ARG A 223 9.60 18.95 6.00
N SER A 224 10.83 18.56 6.35
CA SER A 224 11.64 19.38 7.24
C SER A 224 12.12 20.66 6.55
N CYS A 225 12.29 21.72 7.34
CA CYS A 225 12.86 22.97 6.86
C CYS A 225 14.25 22.75 6.25
N GLU A 226 15.04 21.83 6.81
CA GLU A 226 16.38 21.47 6.32
C GLU A 226 16.30 20.87 4.90
N HIS A 227 15.34 19.96 4.66
CA HIS A 227 15.14 19.38 3.34
C HIS A 227 14.71 20.44 2.33
N PHE A 228 13.77 21.32 2.70
CA PHE A 228 13.35 22.41 1.81
C PHE A 228 14.48 23.40 1.53
N TYR A 229 15.24 23.79 2.56
CA TYR A 229 16.36 24.72 2.38
C TYR A 229 17.41 24.13 1.45
N SER A 230 17.86 22.90 1.71
CA SER A 230 18.91 22.26 0.90
C SER A 230 18.52 21.95 -0.54
N VAL A 231 17.22 21.90 -0.85
CA VAL A 231 16.71 21.55 -2.18
C VAL A 231 16.34 22.79 -2.99
N PHE A 232 15.82 23.84 -2.34
CA PHE A 232 15.25 25.00 -3.01
C PHE A 232 16.07 26.28 -2.84
N PHE A 233 17.13 26.28 -2.02
CA PHE A 233 18.03 27.41 -1.79
C PHE A 233 19.50 26.97 -1.90
#